data_AF-A0A2W6ZID2-F1
#
_entry.id   AF-A0A2W6ZID2-F1
#
_cell.length_a   1.000
_cell.length_b   1.000
_cell.length_c   1.000
_cell.angle_alpha   90.00
_cell.angle_beta   90.00
_cell.angle_gamma   90.00
#
_symmetry.space_group_name_H-M   'P 1'
#
loop_
_entity.id
_entity.type
_entity.pdbx_description
1 polymer ?
#
loop_
_entity_poly.entity_id
_entity_poly.type
_entity_poly.pdbx_seq_one_letter_code
_entity_poly.pdbx_strand_id
1 'polypeptide(L)'
;MKNPRPASLAIALGANLGDPLTTLLAVRPLLAASLAATAEAAGLAADRLHCRWSPLFRTAPVGGPPGQPPYLNAALVATAEHHPSASLNRLDPRDLLQRLQALERRFGRVRVEHWGPRHLDLDLLWCGEARQRSAELSLPHPLLQQRSFVLAPLAAIDPALVPQGARASASLLLATLLNRPGEVPPEALPGRSGWPEQRPDWDLPDPSHGAAATP
;
A
#
# COMPACT_ATOMS: atom_id res chain seq x y z
N MET A 1 -22.51 -5.86 -18.39
CA MET A 1 -21.88 -6.54 -17.25
C MET A 1 -20.65 -5.73 -16.85
N LYS A 2 -20.51 -5.30 -15.59
CA LYS A 2 -19.28 -4.64 -15.13
C LYS A 2 -18.20 -5.72 -15.06
N ASN A 3 -17.09 -5.56 -15.80
CA ASN A 3 -15.94 -6.44 -15.63
C ASN A 3 -15.55 -6.47 -14.14
N PRO A 4 -15.36 -7.65 -13.54
CA PRO A 4 -14.87 -7.73 -12.18
C PRO A 4 -13.51 -7.04 -12.11
N ARG A 5 -13.34 -6.15 -11.12
CA ARG A 5 -12.03 -5.54 -10.91
C ARG A 5 -11.01 -6.63 -10.59
N PRO A 6 -9.79 -6.58 -11.13
CA PRO A 6 -8.74 -7.50 -10.72
C PRO A 6 -8.57 -7.45 -9.21
N ALA A 7 -8.39 -8.62 -8.59
CA ALA A 7 -8.04 -8.71 -7.19
C ALA A 7 -6.78 -7.87 -6.96
N SER A 8 -6.73 -7.18 -5.82
CA SER A 8 -5.60 -6.34 -5.46
C SER A 8 -5.26 -6.50 -3.99
N LEU A 9 -4.06 -6.07 -3.65
CA LEU A 9 -3.52 -5.99 -2.31
C LEU A 9 -2.96 -4.58 -2.15
N ALA A 10 -3.08 -3.98 -0.97
CA ALA A 10 -2.34 -2.76 -0.68
C ALA A 10 -1.73 -2.73 0.72
N ILE A 11 -0.57 -2.08 0.77
CA ILE A 11 0.23 -1.90 1.98
C ILE A 11 0.57 -0.42 2.09
N ALA A 12 0.34 0.18 3.26
CA ALA A 12 0.88 1.49 3.60
C ALA A 12 2.24 1.31 4.29
N LEU A 13 3.16 2.23 4.02
CA LEU A 13 4.48 2.27 4.62
C LEU A 13 4.66 3.62 5.31
N GLY A 14 5.28 3.62 6.50
CA GLY A 14 5.56 4.85 7.24
C GLY A 14 6.84 4.77 8.07
N ALA A 15 7.56 5.89 8.18
CA ALA A 15 8.75 6.01 9.03
C ALA A 15 8.90 7.45 9.56
N ASN A 16 9.33 7.62 10.81
CA ASN A 16 9.65 8.94 11.37
C ASN A 16 10.86 8.98 12.32
N LEU A 17 11.48 7.85 12.65
CA LEU A 17 12.72 7.82 13.43
C LEU A 17 13.97 7.65 12.57
N GLY A 18 15.09 8.19 13.06
CA GLY A 18 16.39 8.09 12.40
C GLY A 18 16.39 8.84 11.07
N ASP A 19 16.70 8.12 9.99
CA ASP A 19 16.54 8.59 8.61
C ASP A 19 15.38 7.83 7.94
N PRO A 20 14.16 8.41 7.93
CA PRO A 20 12.99 7.82 7.30
C PRO A 20 13.17 7.55 5.80
N LEU A 21 13.89 8.42 5.09
CA LEU A 21 14.07 8.27 3.65
C LEU A 21 14.95 7.05 3.35
N THR A 22 16.10 6.97 4.01
CA THR A 22 17.00 5.80 3.89
C THR A 22 16.28 4.51 4.27
N THR A 23 15.46 4.54 5.32
CA THR A 23 14.68 3.37 5.75
C THR A 23 13.69 2.93 4.68
N LEU A 24 12.90 3.86 4.13
CA LEU A 24 11.92 3.55 3.09
C LEU A 24 12.59 3.05 1.79
N LEU A 25 13.70 3.68 1.37
CA LEU A 25 14.47 3.24 0.22
C LEU A 25 14.99 1.81 0.39
N ALA A 26 15.48 1.47 1.58
CA ALA A 26 16.03 0.16 1.88
C ALA A 26 14.96 -0.94 2.03
N VAL A 27 13.80 -0.65 2.64
CA VAL A 27 12.73 -1.66 2.80
C VAL A 27 12.03 -1.95 1.47
N ARG A 28 11.93 -0.98 0.56
CA ARG A 28 11.19 -1.12 -0.71
C ARG A 28 11.52 -2.41 -1.50
N PRO A 29 12.78 -2.69 -1.87
CA PRO A 29 13.10 -3.92 -2.61
C PRO A 29 12.84 -5.19 -1.79
N LEU A 30 13.00 -5.13 -0.47
CA LEU A 30 12.74 -6.28 0.43
C LEU A 30 11.25 -6.57 0.54
N LEU A 31 10.41 -5.54 0.56
CA LEU A 31 8.96 -5.68 0.54
C LEU A 31 8.50 -6.27 -0.79
N ALA A 32 9.00 -5.76 -1.93
CA ALA A 32 8.70 -6.31 -3.25
C ALA A 32 9.08 -7.80 -3.35
N ALA A 33 10.28 -8.17 -2.90
CA ALA A 33 10.72 -9.57 -2.87
C ALA A 33 9.86 -10.45 -1.95
N SER A 34 9.45 -9.91 -0.79
CA SER A 34 8.57 -10.64 0.15
C SER A 34 7.20 -10.90 -0.47
N LEU A 35 6.65 -9.94 -1.23
CA LEU A 35 5.40 -10.12 -1.96
C LEU A 35 5.52 -11.14 -3.09
N ALA A 36 6.58 -11.05 -3.89
CA ALA A 36 6.84 -12.02 -4.95
C ALA A 36 6.93 -13.45 -4.39
N ALA A 37 7.69 -13.66 -3.31
CA ALA A 37 7.80 -14.97 -2.67
C ALA A 37 6.46 -15.47 -2.09
N THR A 38 5.61 -14.56 -1.58
CA THR A 38 4.28 -14.94 -1.07
C THR A 38 3.33 -15.30 -2.22
N ALA A 39 3.39 -14.55 -3.33
CA ALA A 39 2.65 -14.86 -4.54
C ALA A 39 3.05 -16.23 -5.11
N GLU A 40 4.36 -16.51 -5.22
CA GLU A 40 4.89 -17.79 -5.71
C GLU A 40 4.44 -18.96 -4.84
N ALA A 41 4.51 -18.82 -3.50
CA ALA A 41 4.01 -19.83 -2.57
C ALA A 41 2.50 -20.09 -2.72
N ALA A 42 1.74 -19.10 -3.19
CA ALA A 42 0.31 -19.21 -3.51
C ALA A 42 0.02 -19.65 -4.96
N GLY A 43 1.05 -20.01 -5.74
CA GLY A 43 0.92 -20.44 -7.13
C GLY A 43 0.72 -19.30 -8.13
N LEU A 44 0.98 -18.06 -7.74
CA LEU A 44 1.00 -16.89 -8.63
C LEU A 44 2.45 -16.59 -9.02
N ALA A 45 2.78 -16.78 -10.29
CA ALA A 45 4.10 -16.45 -10.81
C ALA A 45 4.41 -14.96 -10.61
N ALA A 46 5.65 -14.66 -10.16
CA ALA A 46 6.04 -13.32 -9.75
C ALA A 46 5.99 -12.28 -10.89
N ASP A 47 6.19 -12.70 -12.14
CA ASP A 47 6.08 -11.87 -13.34
C ASP A 47 4.65 -11.40 -13.63
N ARG A 48 3.65 -12.05 -13.04
CA ARG A 48 2.23 -11.68 -13.12
C ARG A 48 1.79 -10.73 -12.00
N LEU A 49 2.70 -10.38 -11.09
CA LEU A 49 2.44 -9.46 -9.99
C LEU A 49 2.91 -8.05 -10.38
N HIS A 50 1.97 -7.15 -10.63
CA HIS A 50 2.26 -5.77 -10.95
C HIS A 50 2.18 -4.90 -9.71
N CYS A 51 3.31 -4.31 -9.32
CA CYS A 51 3.43 -3.44 -8.15
C CYS A 51 3.48 -1.97 -8.55
N ARG A 52 2.55 -1.17 -8.04
CA ARG A 52 2.50 0.29 -8.20
C ARG A 52 2.82 0.98 -6.88
N TRP A 53 3.75 1.93 -6.91
CA TRP A 53 4.21 2.68 -5.74
C TRP A 53 3.79 4.15 -5.84
N SER A 54 3.30 4.71 -4.74
CA SER A 54 3.02 6.14 -4.65
C SER A 54 4.33 6.95 -4.57
N PRO A 55 4.26 8.28 -4.78
CA PRO A 55 5.25 9.21 -4.24
C PRO A 55 5.39 9.08 -2.72
N LEU A 56 6.47 9.63 -2.18
CA LEU A 56 6.64 9.82 -0.74
C LEU A 56 5.85 11.06 -0.30
N PHE A 57 5.20 10.97 0.86
CA PHE A 57 4.45 12.06 1.46
C PHE A 57 5.02 12.40 2.83
N ARG A 58 5.24 13.69 3.10
CA ARG A 58 5.50 14.18 4.46
C ARG A 58 4.18 14.48 5.14
N THR A 59 4.02 14.01 6.38
CA THR A 59 2.76 14.18 7.13
C THR A 59 3.03 14.44 8.61
N ALA A 60 2.17 15.21 9.26
CA ALA A 60 2.19 15.31 10.71
C ALA A 60 1.87 13.96 11.38
N PRO A 61 2.41 13.67 12.58
CA PRO A 61 1.97 12.54 13.40
C PRO A 61 0.48 12.66 13.74
N VAL A 62 -0.24 11.53 13.75
CA VAL A 62 -1.65 11.50 14.14
C VAL A 62 -1.84 10.60 15.34
N GLY A 63 -1.99 11.21 16.51
CA GLY A 63 -2.03 10.54 17.82
C GLY A 63 -0.63 10.24 18.37
N GLY A 64 -0.58 9.46 19.46
CA GLY A 64 0.66 9.14 20.17
C GLY A 64 1.19 10.27 21.05
N PRO A 65 2.40 10.13 21.62
CA PRO A 65 3.01 11.15 22.47
C PRO A 65 3.26 12.46 21.70
N PRO A 66 3.18 13.62 22.38
CA PRO A 66 3.51 14.91 21.77
C PRO A 66 4.99 15.00 21.38
N GLY A 67 5.31 15.87 20.42
CA GLY A 67 6.70 16.13 20.00
C GLY A 67 7.30 15.11 19.04
N GLN A 68 6.50 14.18 18.49
CA GLN A 68 6.96 13.27 17.46
C GLN A 68 7.39 14.02 16.18
N PRO A 69 8.48 13.59 15.52
CA PRO A 69 8.87 14.13 14.23
C PRO A 69 7.85 13.76 13.13
N PRO A 70 7.74 14.56 12.06
CA PRO A 70 6.92 14.23 10.90
C PRO A 70 7.26 12.86 10.31
N TYR A 71 6.23 12.17 9.81
CA TYR A 71 6.40 10.92 9.08
C TYR A 71 6.70 11.16 7.61
N LEU A 72 7.47 10.26 7.02
CA LEU A 72 7.37 9.94 5.59
C LEU A 72 6.46 8.74 5.43
N ASN A 73 5.47 8.86 4.54
CA ASN A 73 4.50 7.80 4.23
C ASN A 73 4.47 7.52 2.72
N ALA A 74 4.12 6.30 2.36
CA ALA A 74 3.82 5.89 0.99
C ALA A 74 2.83 4.71 0.98
N ALA A 75 2.39 4.33 -0.21
CA ALA A 75 1.60 3.14 -0.44
C ALA A 75 2.16 2.31 -1.59
N LEU A 76 1.91 1.01 -1.48
CA LEU A 76 2.09 0.02 -2.53
C LEU A 76 0.73 -0.60 -2.82
N VAL A 77 0.34 -0.64 -4.10
CA VAL A 77 -0.80 -1.42 -4.58
C VAL A 77 -0.26 -2.49 -5.53
N ALA A 78 -0.55 -3.75 -5.23
CA ALA A 78 -0.24 -4.88 -6.09
C ALA A 78 -1.52 -5.40 -6.75
N THR A 79 -1.45 -5.63 -8.06
CA THR A 79 -2.49 -6.31 -8.84
C THR A 79 -1.89 -7.55 -9.50
N ALA A 80 -2.75 -8.50 -9.83
CA ALA A 80 -2.36 -9.65 -10.63
C ALA A 80 -3.32 -9.79 -11.80
N GLU A 81 -2.81 -10.27 -12.94
CA GLU A 81 -3.67 -10.68 -14.04
C GLU A 81 -4.67 -11.74 -13.59
N HIS A 82 -5.90 -11.65 -14.11
CA HIS A 82 -6.93 -12.64 -13.80
C HIS A 82 -6.51 -14.02 -14.34
N HIS A 83 -6.37 -15.00 -13.45
CA HIS A 83 -6.18 -16.39 -13.83
C HIS A 83 -7.06 -17.32 -12.98
N PRO A 84 -7.71 -18.35 -13.57
CA PRO A 84 -8.59 -19.26 -12.82
C PRO A 84 -7.90 -19.99 -11.66
N SER A 85 -6.61 -20.28 -11.82
CA SER A 85 -5.81 -21.00 -10.81
C SER A 85 -4.89 -20.12 -9.96
N ALA A 86 -4.75 -18.83 -10.26
CA ALA A 86 -3.83 -17.93 -9.56
C ALA A 86 -4.47 -16.55 -9.37
N SER A 87 -4.67 -16.15 -8.11
CA SER A 87 -5.30 -14.87 -7.76
C SER A 87 -4.78 -14.40 -6.42
N LEU A 88 -4.68 -13.08 -6.23
CA LEU A 88 -4.37 -12.47 -4.93
C LEU A 88 -5.41 -12.84 -3.85
N ASN A 89 -6.59 -13.33 -4.24
CA ASN A 89 -7.57 -13.89 -3.29
C ASN A 89 -7.12 -15.19 -2.61
N ARG A 90 -6.09 -15.88 -3.14
CA ARG A 90 -5.54 -17.11 -2.56
C ARG A 90 -4.40 -16.87 -1.57
N LEU A 91 -3.92 -15.64 -1.46
CA LEU A 91 -2.91 -15.26 -0.47
C LEU A 91 -3.51 -15.38 0.93
N ASP A 92 -2.78 -16.00 1.87
CA ASP A 92 -3.12 -15.91 3.29
C ASP A 92 -2.67 -14.53 3.82
N PRO A 93 -3.60 -13.66 4.26
CA PRO A 93 -3.24 -12.37 4.80
C PRO A 93 -2.41 -12.44 6.10
N ARG A 94 -2.45 -13.56 6.82
CA ARG A 94 -1.68 -13.78 8.05
C ARG A 94 -0.21 -14.03 7.74
N ASP A 95 0.09 -14.82 6.72
CA ASP A 95 1.46 -15.03 6.25
C ASP A 95 2.07 -13.71 5.79
N LEU A 96 1.29 -12.91 5.07
CA LEU A 96 1.72 -11.59 4.66
C LEU A 96 1.99 -10.69 5.87
N LEU A 97 1.06 -10.63 6.84
CA LEU A 97 1.25 -9.86 8.08
C LEU A 97 2.53 -10.27 8.82
N GLN A 98 2.81 -11.56 8.96
CA GLN A 98 4.02 -12.05 9.63
C GLN A 98 5.30 -11.60 8.92
N ARG A 99 5.30 -11.60 7.57
CA ARG A 99 6.41 -11.11 6.76
C ARG A 99 6.61 -9.60 6.90
N LEU A 100 5.53 -8.81 6.93
CA LEU A 100 5.60 -7.38 7.19
C LEU A 100 6.21 -7.10 8.56
N GLN A 101 5.72 -7.77 9.61
CA GLN A 101 6.27 -7.64 10.96
C GLN A 101 7.73 -8.09 11.05
N ALA A 102 8.15 -9.08 10.27
CA ALA A 102 9.54 -9.51 10.20
C ALA A 102 10.44 -8.44 9.59
N LEU A 103 9.99 -7.76 8.53
CA LEU A 103 10.69 -6.60 7.98
C LEU A 103 10.78 -5.47 9.01
N GLU A 104 9.68 -5.11 9.67
CA GLU A 104 9.70 -4.08 10.71
C GLU A 104 10.70 -4.38 11.83
N ARG A 105 10.74 -5.62 12.32
CA ARG A 105 11.74 -6.06 13.31
C ARG A 105 13.16 -5.90 12.79
N ARG A 106 13.43 -6.27 11.53
CA ARG A 106 14.74 -6.10 10.88
C ARG A 106 15.18 -4.64 10.80
N PHE A 107 14.23 -3.71 10.67
CA PHE A 107 14.47 -2.26 10.65
C PHE A 107 14.41 -1.62 12.04
N GLY A 108 14.45 -2.41 13.12
CA GLY A 108 14.58 -1.88 14.48
C GLY A 108 13.26 -1.43 15.11
N ARG A 109 12.12 -2.02 14.70
CA ARG A 109 10.85 -1.83 15.43
C ARG A 109 10.96 -2.42 16.84
N VAL A 110 10.94 -1.54 17.84
CA VAL A 110 10.77 -1.87 19.26
C VAL A 110 9.44 -1.28 19.73
N ARG A 111 8.52 -2.11 20.22
CA ARG A 111 7.18 -1.65 20.61
C ARG A 111 7.22 -1.12 22.04
N VAL A 112 7.56 0.17 22.18
CA VAL A 112 7.67 0.85 23.49
C VAL A 112 6.34 1.53 23.87
N GLU A 113 5.71 2.23 22.92
CA GLU A 113 4.48 3.01 23.16
C GLU A 113 3.45 2.83 22.04
N HIS A 114 2.16 2.95 22.39
CA HIS A 114 1.08 2.89 21.41
C HIS A 114 1.09 4.15 20.51
N TRP A 115 1.10 3.96 19.19
CA TRP A 115 1.25 5.04 18.18
C TRP A 115 2.49 5.92 18.37
N GLY A 116 3.52 5.39 19.02
CA GLY A 116 4.80 6.05 19.15
C GLY A 116 5.58 6.13 17.83
N PRO A 117 6.70 6.86 17.84
CA PRO A 117 7.57 7.00 16.70
C PRO A 117 8.24 5.66 16.37
N ARG A 118 8.53 5.44 15.09
CA ARG A 118 9.00 4.16 14.56
C ARG A 118 9.97 4.33 13.39
N HIS A 119 10.95 3.44 13.35
CA HIS A 119 11.85 3.32 12.20
C HIS A 119 11.10 2.86 10.95
N LEU A 120 10.16 1.91 11.11
CA LEU A 120 9.34 1.41 10.01
C LEU A 120 7.99 0.92 10.53
N ASP A 121 6.94 1.20 9.77
CA ASP A 121 5.59 0.65 9.86
C ASP A 121 5.16 0.15 8.49
N LEU A 122 4.57 -1.03 8.46
CA LEU A 122 4.00 -1.66 7.30
C LEU A 122 2.58 -2.13 7.65
N ASP A 123 1.58 -1.35 7.23
CA ASP A 123 0.17 -1.68 7.47
C ASP A 123 -0.42 -2.40 6.26
N LEU A 124 -0.89 -3.64 6.46
CA LEU A 124 -1.69 -4.34 5.48
C LEU A 124 -3.10 -3.71 5.41
N LEU A 125 -3.39 -2.96 4.34
CA LEU A 125 -4.65 -2.25 4.17
C LEU A 125 -5.76 -3.18 3.70
N TRP A 126 -5.47 -4.01 2.71
CA TRP A 126 -6.36 -5.06 2.21
C TRP A 126 -5.57 -6.13 1.45
N CYS A 127 -6.15 -7.33 1.34
CA CYS A 127 -5.56 -8.44 0.59
C CYS A 127 -6.66 -9.23 -0.13
N GLY A 128 -6.76 -9.05 -1.45
CA GLY A 128 -7.81 -9.65 -2.26
C GLY A 128 -9.20 -9.30 -1.71
N GLU A 129 -10.03 -10.33 -1.54
CA GLU A 129 -11.37 -10.22 -0.97
C GLU A 129 -11.43 -10.54 0.53
N ALA A 130 -10.28 -10.73 1.19
CA ALA A 130 -10.23 -11.16 2.57
C ALA A 130 -11.01 -10.21 3.50
N ARG A 131 -11.86 -10.80 4.35
CA ARG A 131 -12.57 -10.10 5.43
C ARG A 131 -12.27 -10.85 6.73
N GLN A 132 -11.40 -10.28 7.54
CA GLN A 132 -11.02 -10.86 8.83
C GLN A 132 -11.17 -9.80 9.92
N ARG A 133 -11.62 -10.22 11.09
CA ARG A 133 -11.60 -9.40 12.30
C ARG A 133 -11.12 -10.26 13.44
N SER A 134 -9.94 -9.95 13.94
CA SER A 134 -9.28 -10.64 15.04
C SER A 134 -8.42 -9.65 15.83
N ALA A 135 -7.90 -10.07 16.98
CA ALA A 135 -7.00 -9.24 17.78
C ALA A 135 -5.70 -8.90 17.03
N GLU A 136 -5.24 -9.79 16.15
CA GLU A 136 -3.96 -9.68 15.45
C GLU A 136 -4.09 -9.00 14.08
N LEU A 137 -5.21 -9.22 13.39
CA LEU A 137 -5.45 -8.74 12.03
C LEU A 137 -6.91 -8.36 11.82
N SER A 138 -7.14 -7.16 11.26
CA SER A 138 -8.45 -6.70 10.81
C SER A 138 -8.36 -6.19 9.38
N LEU A 139 -9.09 -6.82 8.46
CA LEU A 139 -9.12 -6.50 7.03
C LEU A 139 -10.56 -6.31 6.50
N PRO A 140 -10.79 -5.29 5.64
CA PRO A 140 -9.89 -4.18 5.32
C PRO A 140 -9.50 -3.38 6.58
N HIS A 141 -8.35 -2.69 6.55
CA HIS A 141 -7.84 -1.97 7.71
C HIS A 141 -8.87 -0.94 8.22
N PRO A 142 -9.29 -1.01 9.51
CA PRO A 142 -10.49 -0.32 9.98
C PRO A 142 -10.40 1.21 9.91
N LEU A 143 -9.19 1.75 9.96
CA LEU A 143 -8.96 3.20 9.91
C LEU A 143 -8.54 3.70 8.52
N LEU A 144 -8.46 2.85 7.49
CA LEU A 144 -7.91 3.25 6.18
C LEU A 144 -8.65 4.47 5.58
N GLN A 145 -9.97 4.55 5.75
CA GLN A 145 -10.80 5.63 5.21
C GLN A 145 -10.76 6.91 6.07
N GLN A 146 -10.09 6.86 7.23
CA GLN A 146 -10.03 7.94 8.20
C GLN A 146 -8.66 8.60 8.28
N ARG A 147 -7.69 8.17 7.47
CA ARG A 147 -6.30 8.64 7.53
C ARG A 147 -5.90 9.25 6.19
N SER A 148 -5.73 10.57 6.17
CA SER A 148 -5.29 11.31 4.98
C SER A 148 -3.91 10.84 4.50
N PHE A 149 -2.99 10.53 5.43
CA PHE A 149 -1.67 9.98 5.12
C PHE A 149 -1.69 8.58 4.50
N VAL A 150 -2.83 7.87 4.50
CA VAL A 150 -3.05 6.62 3.75
C VAL A 150 -3.72 6.92 2.42
N LEU A 151 -4.78 7.75 2.43
CA LEU A 151 -5.57 8.04 1.24
C LEU A 151 -4.83 8.89 0.19
N ALA A 152 -3.95 9.81 0.60
CA ALA A 152 -3.16 10.62 -0.32
C ALA A 152 -2.19 9.77 -1.16
N PRO A 153 -1.37 8.88 -0.57
CA PRO A 153 -0.60 7.90 -1.34
C PRO A 153 -1.43 7.04 -2.30
N LEU A 154 -2.58 6.53 -1.84
CA LEU A 154 -3.46 5.70 -2.68
C LEU A 154 -4.05 6.49 -3.86
N ALA A 155 -4.50 7.72 -3.61
CA ALA A 155 -5.04 8.59 -4.65
C ALA A 155 -3.98 9.02 -5.66
N ALA A 156 -2.71 9.11 -5.24
CA ALA A 156 -1.60 9.41 -6.14
C ALA A 156 -1.23 8.23 -7.06
N ILE A 157 -1.47 6.98 -6.62
CA ILE A 157 -1.31 5.79 -7.47
C ILE A 157 -2.41 5.77 -8.55
N ASP A 158 -3.67 5.89 -8.12
CA ASP A 158 -4.81 5.93 -9.02
C ASP A 158 -5.94 6.73 -8.33
N PRO A 159 -6.29 7.93 -8.85
CA PRO A 159 -7.36 8.75 -8.29
C PRO A 159 -8.72 8.04 -8.28
N ALA A 160 -8.97 7.11 -9.21
CA ALA A 160 -10.21 6.36 -9.31
C ALA A 160 -10.22 5.06 -8.48
N LEU A 161 -9.08 4.68 -7.87
CA LEU A 161 -8.97 3.50 -7.02
C LEU A 161 -9.97 3.60 -5.88
N VAL A 162 -10.78 2.56 -5.70
CA VAL A 162 -11.71 2.44 -4.56
C VAL A 162 -11.11 1.43 -3.59
N PRO A 163 -10.68 1.87 -2.39
CA PRO A 163 -10.16 0.95 -1.37
C PRO A 163 -11.17 -0.15 -1.04
N GLN A 164 -10.68 -1.34 -0.67
CA GLN A 164 -11.59 -2.45 -0.33
C GLN A 164 -12.53 -2.05 0.83
N GLY A 165 -13.83 -2.27 0.64
CA GLY A 165 -14.85 -1.89 1.63
C GLY A 165 -15.25 -0.42 1.64
N ALA A 166 -14.65 0.42 0.79
CA ALA A 166 -15.09 1.80 0.58
C ALA A 166 -16.22 1.89 -0.45
N ARG A 167 -17.01 2.97 -0.35
CA ARG A 167 -18.07 3.32 -1.32
C ARG A 167 -17.65 4.41 -2.33
N ALA A 168 -16.46 4.98 -2.15
CA ALA A 168 -15.95 6.11 -2.91
C ALA A 168 -14.46 5.88 -3.23
N SER A 169 -13.96 6.57 -4.26
CA SER A 169 -12.54 6.53 -4.63
C SER A 169 -11.66 7.13 -3.53
N ALA A 170 -10.37 6.75 -3.52
CA ALA A 170 -9.37 7.29 -2.63
C ALA A 170 -9.29 8.82 -2.73
N SER A 171 -9.40 9.38 -3.94
CA SER A 171 -9.43 10.83 -4.16
C SER A 171 -10.65 11.51 -3.53
N LEU A 172 -11.85 10.95 -3.67
CA LEU A 172 -13.07 11.52 -3.10
C LEU A 172 -13.08 11.39 -1.57
N LEU A 173 -12.61 10.26 -1.04
CA LEU A 173 -12.43 10.07 0.40
C LEU A 173 -11.41 11.06 0.97
N LEU A 174 -10.27 11.25 0.29
CA LEU A 174 -9.26 12.23 0.69
C LEU A 174 -9.83 13.65 0.71
N ALA A 175 -10.49 14.08 -0.36
CA ALA A 175 -11.14 15.40 -0.42
C ALA A 175 -12.12 15.60 0.75
N THR A 176 -12.88 14.55 1.10
CA THR A 176 -13.78 14.58 2.26
C THR A 176 -13.03 14.77 3.58
N LEU A 177 -11.87 14.13 3.76
CA LEU A 177 -11.05 14.32 4.96
C LEU A 177 -10.44 15.71 5.03
N LEU A 178 -9.89 16.22 3.92
CA LEU A 178 -9.23 17.53 3.87
C LEU A 178 -10.19 18.71 4.10
N ASN A 179 -11.49 18.50 3.94
CA ASN A 179 -12.51 19.49 4.29
C ASN A 179 -12.80 19.55 5.81
N ARG A 180 -12.23 18.65 6.63
CA ARG A 180 -12.44 18.65 8.07
C ARG A 180 -11.58 19.72 8.74
N PRO A 181 -12.12 20.46 9.73
CA PRO A 181 -11.32 21.41 10.50
C PRO A 181 -10.12 20.74 11.16
N GLY A 182 -8.94 21.34 11.00
CA GLY A 182 -7.69 20.86 11.61
C GLY A 182 -6.99 19.71 10.87
N GLU A 183 -7.54 19.22 9.76
CA GLU A 183 -6.83 18.26 8.92
C GLU A 183 -5.68 18.97 8.19
N VAL A 184 -4.46 18.47 8.39
CA VAL A 184 -3.27 18.98 7.69
C VAL A 184 -3.05 18.15 6.43
N PRO A 185 -3.07 18.74 5.23
CA PRO A 185 -2.85 18.01 3.99
C PRO A 185 -1.48 17.31 3.97
N PRO A 186 -1.42 16.02 3.58
CA PRO A 186 -0.16 15.36 3.26
C PRO A 186 0.59 16.10 2.14
N GLU A 187 1.88 16.36 2.35
CA GLU A 187 2.74 17.05 1.38
C GLU A 187 3.47 16.01 0.51
N ALA A 188 3.15 15.97 -0.79
CA ALA A 188 3.89 15.14 -1.74
C ALA A 188 5.32 15.66 -1.92
N LEU A 189 6.30 14.78 -1.76
CA LEU A 189 7.70 15.12 -2.02
C LEU A 189 8.02 15.00 -3.52
N PRO A 190 8.96 15.80 -4.05
CA PRO A 190 9.40 15.66 -5.44
C PRO A 190 10.11 14.32 -5.63
N GLY A 191 10.03 13.79 -6.86
CA GLY A 191 10.65 12.52 -7.25
C GLY A 191 12.14 12.44 -6.93
N ARG A 192 12.57 11.24 -6.52
CA ARG A 192 13.93 10.99 -6.01
C ARG A 192 14.53 9.74 -6.63
N SER A 193 15.84 9.75 -6.82
CA SER A 193 16.59 8.56 -7.22
C SER A 193 16.38 7.42 -6.21
N GLY A 194 16.16 6.20 -6.71
CA GLY A 194 15.94 4.99 -5.90
C GLY A 194 14.49 4.74 -5.47
N TRP A 195 13.58 5.71 -5.65
CA TRP A 195 12.15 5.54 -5.40
C TRP A 195 11.36 5.61 -6.73
N PRO A 196 10.77 4.49 -7.20
CA PRO A 196 10.04 4.44 -8.46
C PRO A 196 8.66 5.08 -8.26
N GLU A 197 8.60 6.41 -8.33
CA GLU A 197 7.31 7.09 -8.38
C GLU A 197 6.63 6.75 -9.71
N GLN A 198 5.45 6.15 -9.64
CA GLN A 198 4.62 6.05 -10.82
C GLN A 198 3.86 7.36 -10.97
N ARG A 199 4.19 8.13 -12.01
CA ARG A 199 3.39 9.28 -12.42
C ARG A 199 2.07 8.79 -13.05
N PRO A 200 1.00 9.60 -13.02
CA PRO A 200 -0.30 9.22 -13.59
C PRO A 200 -0.27 8.86 -15.09
N ASP A 201 0.78 9.25 -15.79
CA ASP A 201 0.91 9.06 -17.24
C ASP A 201 1.69 7.75 -17.50
N TRP A 202 0.99 6.62 -17.73
CA TRP A 202 1.30 5.58 -18.74
C TRP A 202 0.75 4.16 -18.44
N ASP A 203 0.19 3.57 -19.50
CA ASP A 203 -0.20 2.19 -19.86
C ASP A 203 -0.78 1.23 -18.82
N LEU A 204 -2.11 1.12 -18.86
CA LEU A 204 -2.73 -0.20 -18.88
C LEU A 204 -2.38 -0.84 -20.23
N PRO A 205 -2.00 -2.12 -20.31
CA PRO A 205 -1.89 -2.81 -21.58
C PRO A 205 -3.24 -2.70 -22.30
N ASP A 206 -3.21 -2.18 -23.52
CA ASP A 206 -4.37 -2.15 -24.40
C ASP A 206 -4.89 -3.59 -24.59
N PRO A 207 -6.13 -3.92 -24.20
CA PRO A 207 -6.69 -5.25 -24.42
C PRO A 207 -6.91 -5.58 -25.90
N SER A 208 -6.56 -4.70 -26.84
CA SER A 208 -6.76 -4.87 -28.28
C SER A 208 -5.55 -5.40 -29.09
N HIS A 209 -4.44 -5.77 -28.45
CA HIS A 209 -3.32 -6.44 -29.15
C HIS A 209 -3.26 -7.94 -28.87
N GLY A 210 -4.30 -8.64 -29.33
CA GLY A 210 -4.39 -10.09 -29.39
C GLY A 210 -4.99 -10.55 -30.72
N ALA A 211 -4.35 -10.19 -31.84
CA ALA A 211 -4.60 -10.81 -33.14
C ALA A 211 -3.38 -10.62 -34.06
N ALA A 212 -2.35 -11.44 -33.86
CA ALA A 212 -1.38 -11.71 -34.91
C ALA A 212 -1.85 -12.98 -35.64
N ALA A 213 -2.09 -12.81 -36.93
CA ALA A 213 -2.48 -13.83 -37.89
C ALA A 213 -1.53 -15.04 -37.85
N THR A 214 -2.12 -16.24 -37.82
CA THR A 214 -1.49 -17.48 -38.25
C THR A 214 -1.18 -17.41 -39.76
N PRO A 215 -0.11 -18.06 -40.24
CA PRO A 215 0.38 -17.91 -41.61
C PRO A 215 -0.53 -18.53 -42.66
#